data_AF-A0A1Q5MCJ4-F1
#
_entry.id   AF-A0A1Q5MCJ4-F1
#
_cell.length_a   1.000
_cell.length_b   1.000
_cell.length_c   1.000
_cell.angle_alpha   90.00
_cell.angle_beta   90.00
_cell.angle_gamma   90.00
#
_symmetry.space_group_name_H-M   'P 1'
#
loop_
_entity.id
_entity.type
_entity.pdbx_description
1 polymer ?
#
loop_
_entity_poly.entity_id
_entity_poly.type
_entity_poly.pdbx_seq_one_letter_code
_entity_poly.pdbx_strand_id
1 'polypeptide(L)'
;MVVALIIACEVGFWVLLALGLAARYLLKWRRTSVFLLLCEPVLELVLFAVTAIDLRNGAEPGWEHGLAALYIGYTVAYGHYTIRWLDGHAAHRLGGGPPPVKPPRYGRARAAHEGRLWLRTLLGAAVACALLQGAVWYVGDEGDVSSLRAFQWVAIRVAAIHGLVALGYLIWPKKAPAGTQEVTAGRQKEEAHR
;
A
#
# COMPACT_ATOMS: atom_id res chain seq x y z
N MET A 1 20.30 -11.59 -20.12
CA MET A 1 20.64 -10.56 -19.13
C MET A 1 19.49 -10.30 -18.16
N VAL A 2 18.26 -10.10 -18.64
CA VAL A 2 17.05 -9.89 -17.82
C VAL A 2 16.82 -10.99 -16.76
N VAL A 3 16.95 -12.26 -17.12
CA VAL A 3 16.75 -13.38 -16.17
C VAL A 3 17.72 -13.31 -14.98
N ALA A 4 18.99 -12.98 -15.22
CA ALA A 4 19.97 -12.86 -14.14
C ALA A 4 19.68 -11.66 -13.22
N LEU A 5 19.19 -10.55 -13.79
CA LEU A 5 18.75 -9.38 -13.04
C LEU A 5 17.52 -9.71 -12.18
N ILE A 6 16.52 -10.39 -12.74
CA ILE A 6 15.33 -10.84 -12.01
C ILE A 6 15.74 -11.73 -10.82
N ILE A 7 16.61 -12.72 -11.05
CA ILE A 7 17.09 -13.60 -9.98
C ILE A 7 17.84 -12.80 -8.91
N ALA A 8 18.70 -11.86 -9.29
CA ALA A 8 19.41 -11.02 -8.34
C ALA A 8 18.46 -10.12 -7.53
N CYS A 9 17.43 -9.54 -8.17
CA CYS A 9 16.38 -8.77 -7.51
C CYS A 9 15.57 -9.64 -6.56
N GLU A 10 15.18 -10.86 -6.95
CA GLU A 10 14.43 -11.80 -6.12
C GLU A 10 15.24 -12.19 -4.87
N VAL A 11 16.51 -12.56 -5.05
CA VAL A 11 17.39 -12.88 -3.92
C VAL A 11 17.61 -11.66 -3.03
N GLY A 12 17.88 -10.50 -3.62
CA GLY A 12 18.06 -9.24 -2.90
C GLY A 12 16.84 -8.85 -2.09
N PHE A 13 15.64 -9.00 -2.67
CA PHE A 13 14.35 -8.80 -2.02
C PHE A 13 14.22 -9.67 -0.77
N TRP A 14 14.41 -10.98 -0.89
CA TRP A 14 14.26 -11.89 0.26
C TRP A 14 15.28 -11.62 1.35
N VAL A 15 16.51 -11.30 0.98
CA VAL A 15 17.58 -10.94 1.93
C VAL A 15 17.26 -9.64 2.65
N LEU A 16 16.88 -8.58 1.93
CA LEU A 16 16.54 -7.28 2.51
C LEU A 16 15.31 -7.37 3.41
N LEU A 17 14.27 -8.10 2.98
CA LEU A 17 13.06 -8.32 3.76
C LEU A 17 13.39 -9.07 5.05
N ALA A 18 14.13 -10.18 4.97
CA ALA A 18 14.51 -10.97 6.15
C ALA A 18 15.35 -10.13 7.14
N LEU A 19 16.37 -9.41 6.65
CA LEU A 19 17.20 -8.54 7.48
C LEU A 19 16.40 -7.36 8.06
N GLY A 20 15.51 -6.75 7.27
CA GLY A 20 14.66 -5.65 7.67
C GLY A 20 13.70 -6.05 8.80
N LEU A 21 13.08 -7.23 8.71
CA LEU A 21 12.20 -7.78 9.73
C LEU A 21 12.97 -8.24 10.98
N ALA A 22 14.12 -8.90 10.81
CA ALA A 22 14.99 -9.31 11.91
C ALA A 22 15.49 -8.09 12.72
N ALA A 23 15.97 -7.05 12.02
CA ALA A 23 16.34 -5.78 12.63
C ALA A 23 15.18 -5.16 13.40
N ARG A 24 13.96 -5.24 12.86
CA ARG A 24 12.77 -4.63 13.46
C ARG A 24 12.30 -5.33 14.73
N TYR A 25 12.18 -6.65 14.68
CA TYR A 25 11.46 -7.42 15.70
C TYR A 25 12.40 -8.13 16.68
N LEU A 26 13.57 -8.60 16.23
CA LEU A 26 14.54 -9.26 17.10
C LEU A 26 15.46 -8.23 17.77
N LEU A 27 16.07 -7.35 16.97
CA LEU A 27 17.05 -6.36 17.44
C LEU A 27 16.40 -5.03 17.90
N LYS A 28 15.11 -4.84 17.60
CA LYS A 28 14.34 -3.60 17.89
C LYS A 28 14.95 -2.33 17.25
N TRP A 29 15.80 -2.48 16.23
CA TRP A 29 16.44 -1.41 15.48
C TRP A 29 15.52 -0.87 14.39
N ARG A 30 14.56 -0.04 14.81
CA ARG A 30 13.53 0.52 13.91
C ARG A 30 14.10 1.30 12.73
N ARG A 31 15.16 2.10 12.94
CA ARG A 31 15.76 2.94 11.88
C ARG A 31 16.43 2.07 10.81
N THR A 32 17.24 1.10 11.23
CA THR A 32 17.91 0.16 10.32
C THR A 32 16.90 -0.68 9.55
N SER A 33 15.84 -1.16 10.22
CA SER A 33 14.73 -1.85 9.55
C SER A 33 14.09 -1.00 8.46
N VAL A 34 13.76 0.26 8.75
CA VAL A 34 13.14 1.15 7.74
C VAL A 34 14.07 1.36 6.55
N PHE A 35 15.36 1.57 6.79
CA PHE A 35 16.34 1.71 5.71
C PHE A 35 16.39 0.45 4.83
N LEU A 36 16.52 -0.73 5.43
CA LEU A 36 16.57 -2.01 4.71
C LEU A 36 15.27 -2.27 3.91
N LEU A 37 14.11 -2.02 4.50
CA LEU A 37 12.82 -2.20 3.84
C LEU A 37 12.55 -1.12 2.77
N LEU A 38 13.20 0.04 2.83
CA LEU A 38 13.13 1.05 1.76
C LEU A 38 14.00 0.70 0.56
N CYS A 39 15.04 -0.14 0.74
CA CYS A 39 15.81 -0.65 -0.40
C CYS A 39 14.95 -1.53 -1.32
N GLU A 40 13.91 -2.18 -0.80
CA GLU A 40 12.99 -3.03 -1.56
C GLU A 40 12.22 -2.26 -2.67
N PRO A 41 11.47 -1.17 -2.39
CA PRO A 41 10.86 -0.37 -3.45
C PRO A 41 11.88 0.36 -4.33
N VAL A 42 13.12 0.59 -3.84
CA VAL A 42 14.20 1.13 -4.68
C VAL A 42 14.67 0.11 -5.71
N LEU A 43 14.82 -1.16 -5.33
CA LEU A 43 15.10 -2.25 -6.29
C LEU A 43 13.99 -2.36 -7.34
N GLU A 44 12.74 -2.28 -6.92
CA GLU A 44 11.59 -2.26 -7.85
C GLU A 44 11.64 -1.06 -8.81
N LEU A 45 12.04 0.12 -8.32
CA LEU A 45 12.20 1.29 -9.18
C LEU A 45 13.33 1.12 -10.20
N VAL A 46 14.43 0.49 -9.80
CA VAL A 46 15.54 0.15 -10.71
C VAL A 46 15.06 -0.85 -11.77
N LEU A 47 14.33 -1.89 -11.37
CA LEU A 47 13.78 -2.87 -12.31
C LEU A 47 12.82 -2.19 -13.31
N PHE A 48 11.93 -1.33 -12.82
CA PHE A 48 11.05 -0.53 -13.66
C PHE A 48 11.81 0.37 -14.65
N ALA A 49 12.91 1.00 -14.23
CA ALA A 49 13.74 1.82 -15.11
C ALA A 49 14.44 0.98 -16.18
N VAL A 50 15.00 -0.18 -15.82
CA VAL A 50 15.61 -1.11 -16.78
C VAL A 50 14.57 -1.58 -17.81
N THR A 51 13.37 -1.90 -17.36
CA THR A 51 12.25 -2.21 -18.24
C THR A 51 11.94 -1.08 -19.23
N ALA A 52 11.88 0.17 -18.78
CA ALA A 52 11.62 1.29 -19.69
C ALA A 52 12.73 1.44 -20.74
N ILE A 53 13.98 1.12 -20.38
CA ILE A 53 15.12 1.07 -21.30
C ILE A 53 14.94 -0.08 -22.30
N ASP A 54 14.56 -1.27 -21.86
CA ASP A 54 14.34 -2.42 -22.73
C ASP A 54 13.20 -2.19 -23.73
N LEU A 55 12.09 -1.58 -23.29
CA LEU A 55 10.97 -1.19 -24.18
C LEU A 55 11.42 -0.19 -25.25
N ARG A 56 12.24 0.78 -24.87
CA ARG A 56 12.83 1.74 -25.82
C ARG A 56 13.76 1.07 -26.83
N ASN A 57 14.38 -0.05 -26.46
CA ASN A 57 15.23 -0.86 -27.34
C ASN A 57 14.44 -1.88 -28.18
N GLY A 58 13.10 -1.85 -28.14
CA GLY A 58 12.22 -2.70 -28.94
C GLY A 58 11.84 -4.03 -28.31
N ALA A 59 11.99 -4.20 -26.99
CA ALA A 59 11.49 -5.38 -26.29
C ALA A 59 9.94 -5.41 -26.26
N GLU A 60 9.35 -6.60 -26.25
CA GLU A 60 7.90 -6.74 -26.15
C GLU A 60 7.37 -6.34 -24.76
N PRO A 61 6.30 -5.55 -24.67
CA PRO A 61 5.71 -5.16 -23.40
C PRO A 61 4.93 -6.28 -22.71
N GLY A 62 5.57 -6.91 -21.73
CA GLY A 62 4.95 -7.78 -20.73
C GLY A 62 4.08 -7.05 -19.69
N TRP A 63 3.36 -7.85 -18.90
CA TRP A 63 2.48 -7.41 -17.81
C TRP A 63 3.26 -7.10 -16.52
N GLU A 64 4.45 -7.71 -16.33
CA GLU A 64 5.30 -7.46 -15.16
C GLU A 64 5.70 -5.98 -15.07
N HIS A 65 5.85 -5.34 -16.23
CA HIS A 65 6.31 -3.96 -16.41
C HIS A 65 5.38 -2.90 -15.81
N GLY A 66 4.06 -3.09 -15.92
CA GLY A 66 3.08 -2.17 -15.36
C GLY A 66 2.74 -2.45 -13.90
N LEU A 67 2.95 -3.70 -13.45
CA LEU A 67 2.71 -4.11 -12.06
C LEU A 67 3.70 -3.45 -11.10
N ALA A 68 4.97 -3.29 -11.49
CA ALA A 68 5.99 -2.62 -10.68
C ALA A 68 5.57 -1.19 -10.29
N ALA A 69 5.05 -0.40 -11.23
CA ALA A 69 4.58 0.96 -10.95
C ALA A 69 3.39 0.98 -9.96
N LEU A 70 2.46 0.03 -10.07
CA LEU A 70 1.36 -0.12 -9.12
C LEU A 70 1.86 -0.50 -7.73
N TYR A 71 2.83 -1.41 -7.64
CA TYR A 71 3.44 -1.83 -6.38
C TYR A 71 4.17 -0.67 -5.69
N ILE A 72 4.96 0.12 -6.44
CA ILE A 72 5.62 1.32 -5.91
C ILE A 72 4.57 2.34 -5.43
N GLY A 73 3.52 2.57 -6.22
CA GLY A 73 2.40 3.43 -5.82
C GLY A 73 1.74 2.98 -4.52
N TYR A 74 1.50 1.68 -4.36
CA TYR A 74 0.98 1.10 -3.12
C TYR A 74 1.93 1.34 -1.94
N THR A 75 3.23 1.10 -2.11
CA THR A 75 4.23 1.28 -1.06
C THR A 75 4.31 2.74 -0.60
N VAL A 76 4.22 3.71 -1.51
CA VAL A 76 4.18 5.14 -1.15
C VAL A 76 2.90 5.50 -0.39
N ALA A 77 1.74 5.01 -0.85
CA ALA A 77 0.44 5.35 -0.27
C ALA A 77 0.14 4.66 1.07
N TYR A 78 0.53 3.39 1.20
CA TYR A 78 0.15 2.50 2.28
C TYR A 78 1.32 2.02 3.12
N GLY A 79 2.57 2.11 2.66
CA GLY A 79 3.73 1.52 3.34
C GLY A 79 3.83 1.91 4.82
N HIS A 80 3.76 3.21 5.13
CA HIS A 80 3.79 3.65 6.54
C HIS A 80 2.59 3.15 7.35
N TYR A 81 1.40 3.08 6.74
CA TYR A 81 0.19 2.58 7.40
C TYR A 81 0.31 1.09 7.69
N THR A 82 0.72 0.29 6.70
CA THR A 82 0.91 -1.15 6.81
C THR A 82 1.99 -1.49 7.84
N ILE A 83 3.13 -0.79 7.82
CA ILE A 83 4.19 -0.98 8.81
C ILE A 83 3.70 -0.70 10.24
N ARG A 84 2.98 0.41 10.45
CA ARG A 84 2.45 0.75 11.78
C ARG A 84 1.40 -0.27 12.25
N TRP A 85 0.62 -0.80 11.33
CA TRP A 85 -0.36 -1.85 11.62
C TRP A 85 0.32 -3.20 11.96
N LEU A 86 1.37 -3.57 11.24
CA LEU A 86 2.20 -4.74 11.53
C LEU A 86 2.91 -4.60 12.87
N ASP A 87 3.49 -3.43 13.17
CA ASP A 87 4.12 -3.13 14.46
C ASP A 87 3.15 -3.32 15.63
N GLY A 88 1.88 -2.91 15.46
CA GLY A 88 0.84 -3.13 16.47
C GLY A 88 0.54 -4.61 16.69
N HIS A 89 0.49 -5.40 15.63
CA HIS A 89 0.30 -6.85 15.72
C HIS A 89 1.49 -7.55 16.36
N ALA A 90 2.72 -7.16 15.99
CA ALA A 90 3.93 -7.67 16.59
C ALA A 90 4.01 -7.32 18.07
N ALA A 91 3.69 -6.08 18.45
CA ALA A 91 3.63 -5.66 19.85
C ALA A 91 2.59 -6.46 20.65
N HIS A 92 1.43 -6.76 20.06
CA HIS A 92 0.42 -7.57 20.72
C HIS A 92 0.85 -9.04 20.87
N ARG A 93 1.31 -9.69 19.79
CA ARG A 93 1.64 -11.13 19.79
C ARG A 93 2.96 -11.47 20.45
N LEU A 94 4.00 -10.65 20.22
CA LEU A 94 5.35 -10.91 20.69
C LEU A 94 5.70 -10.13 21.97
N GLY A 95 5.01 -9.03 22.22
CA GLY A 95 5.30 -8.13 23.35
C GLY A 95 4.21 -8.04 24.42
N GLY A 96 3.11 -8.79 24.30
CA GLY A 96 1.99 -8.75 25.25
C GLY A 96 1.22 -7.42 25.30
N GLY A 97 1.41 -6.55 24.30
CA GLY A 97 0.74 -5.26 24.22
C GLY A 97 -0.78 -5.36 23.98
N PRO A 98 -1.54 -4.28 24.15
CA PRO A 98 -2.98 -4.28 23.87
C PRO A 98 -3.27 -4.59 22.40
N PRO A 99 -4.45 -5.17 22.08
CA PRO A 99 -4.80 -5.53 20.71
C PRO A 99 -4.85 -4.29 19.80
N PRO A 100 -4.47 -4.43 18.52
CA PRO A 100 -4.46 -3.30 17.58
C PRO A 100 -5.85 -2.68 17.45
N VAL A 101 -5.89 -1.33 17.47
CA VAL A 101 -7.13 -0.55 17.47
C VAL A 101 -7.95 -0.87 16.22
N LYS A 102 -9.19 -1.33 16.40
CA LYS A 102 -10.07 -1.69 15.29
C LYS A 102 -10.54 -0.42 14.57
N PRO A 103 -10.67 -0.44 13.23
CA PRO A 103 -11.20 0.70 12.50
C PRO A 103 -12.64 1.03 12.96
N PRO A 104 -13.05 2.31 12.93
CA PRO A 104 -14.40 2.71 13.31
C PRO A 104 -15.42 1.95 12.46
N ARG A 105 -16.51 1.50 13.09
CA ARG A 105 -17.50 0.60 12.46
C ARG A 105 -18.75 1.31 11.95
N TYR A 106 -19.07 2.50 12.46
CA TYR A 106 -20.36 3.15 12.23
C TYR A 106 -20.25 4.67 12.05
N GLY A 107 -21.29 5.25 11.48
CA GLY A 107 -21.52 6.70 11.40
C GLY A 107 -20.45 7.48 10.63
N ARG A 108 -20.38 8.79 10.91
CA ARG A 108 -19.46 9.73 10.23
C ARG A 108 -17.99 9.38 10.44
N ALA A 109 -17.65 8.72 11.56
CA ALA A 109 -16.30 8.25 11.82
C ALA A 109 -15.85 7.15 10.85
N ARG A 110 -16.75 6.24 10.44
CA ARG A 110 -16.49 5.25 9.37
C ARG A 110 -16.29 5.95 8.04
N ALA A 111 -17.20 6.83 7.65
CA ALA A 111 -17.12 7.56 6.38
C ALA A 111 -15.81 8.36 6.26
N ALA A 112 -15.40 9.06 7.32
CA ALA A 112 -14.13 9.79 7.33
C ALA A 112 -12.91 8.86 7.26
N HIS A 113 -12.99 7.66 7.84
CA HIS A 113 -11.92 6.66 7.73
C HIS A 113 -11.80 6.13 6.29
N GLU A 114 -12.93 5.77 5.66
CA GLU A 114 -12.95 5.35 4.25
C GLU A 114 -12.47 6.46 3.31
N GLY A 115 -12.89 7.71 3.54
CA GLY A 115 -12.39 8.85 2.76
C GLY A 115 -10.87 9.02 2.86
N ARG A 116 -10.29 8.83 4.05
CA ARG A 116 -8.82 8.82 4.22
C ARG A 116 -8.14 7.64 3.53
N LEU A 117 -8.76 6.46 3.52
CA LEU A 117 -8.24 5.30 2.80
C LEU A 117 -8.30 5.54 1.29
N TRP A 118 -9.37 6.15 0.79
CA TRP A 118 -9.50 6.53 -0.60
C TRP A 118 -8.46 7.58 -1.01
N LEU A 119 -8.20 8.60 -0.19
CA LEU A 119 -7.11 9.57 -0.45
C LEU A 119 -5.75 8.89 -0.58
N ARG A 120 -5.49 7.82 0.18
CA ARG A 120 -4.27 7.00 -0.01
C ARG A 120 -4.29 6.25 -1.34
N THR A 121 -5.42 5.65 -1.72
CA THR A 121 -5.54 5.01 -3.04
C THR A 121 -5.31 6.01 -4.18
N LEU A 122 -5.85 7.22 -4.06
CA LEU A 122 -5.60 8.30 -5.02
C LEU A 122 -4.12 8.64 -5.09
N LEU A 123 -3.44 8.80 -3.95
CA LEU A 123 -2.01 9.04 -3.92
C LEU A 123 -1.24 7.91 -4.62
N GLY A 124 -1.56 6.66 -4.32
CA GLY A 124 -0.90 5.50 -4.92
C GLY A 124 -1.14 5.41 -6.43
N ALA A 125 -2.37 5.65 -6.87
CA ALA A 125 -2.71 5.71 -8.28
C ALA A 125 -2.03 6.88 -8.98
N ALA A 126 -1.93 8.05 -8.35
CA ALA A 126 -1.23 9.21 -8.91
C ALA A 126 0.27 8.94 -9.09
N VAL A 127 0.93 8.33 -8.10
CA VAL A 127 2.34 7.92 -8.19
C VAL A 127 2.55 6.90 -9.30
N ALA A 128 1.73 5.85 -9.34
CA ALA A 128 1.82 4.83 -10.38
C ALA A 128 1.61 5.44 -11.77
N CYS A 129 0.58 6.27 -11.95
CA CYS A 129 0.33 6.97 -13.21
C CYS A 129 1.48 7.88 -13.60
N ALA A 130 2.10 8.59 -12.66
CA ALA A 130 3.24 9.47 -12.93
C ALA A 130 4.47 8.67 -13.41
N LEU A 131 4.79 7.55 -12.75
CA LEU A 131 5.88 6.64 -13.17
C LEU A 131 5.62 6.06 -14.56
N LEU A 132 4.41 5.51 -14.77
CA LEU A 132 3.99 4.97 -16.07
C LEU A 132 4.02 6.05 -17.16
N GLN A 133 3.57 7.28 -16.86
CA GLN A 133 3.59 8.37 -17.82
C GLN A 133 5.01 8.80 -18.16
N GLY A 134 5.91 8.83 -17.17
CA GLY A 134 7.33 9.07 -17.40
C GLY A 134 7.96 8.01 -18.31
N ALA A 135 7.65 6.74 -18.09
CA ALA A 135 8.10 5.65 -18.97
C ALA A 135 7.54 5.79 -20.39
N VAL A 136 6.25 6.14 -20.55
CA VAL A 136 5.64 6.40 -21.87
C VAL A 136 6.38 7.51 -22.61
N TRP A 137 6.71 8.62 -21.93
CA TRP A 137 7.46 9.71 -22.54
C TRP A 137 8.90 9.31 -22.89
N TYR A 138 9.51 8.45 -22.09
CA TYR A 138 10.88 7.98 -22.32
C TYR A 138 10.97 7.00 -23.50
N VAL A 139 10.01 6.08 -23.63
CA VAL A 139 9.94 5.11 -24.73
C VAL A 139 9.69 5.83 -26.06
N GLY A 140 8.83 6.85 -26.07
CA GLY A 140 8.52 7.65 -27.26
C GLY A 140 7.62 6.92 -28.26
N ASP A 141 7.46 7.51 -29.45
CA ASP A 141 6.49 7.05 -30.46
C ASP A 141 6.92 5.77 -31.21
N GLU A 142 8.20 5.39 -31.12
CA GLU A 142 8.76 4.22 -31.80
C GLU A 142 8.57 2.90 -31.02
N GLY A 143 8.30 2.98 -29.71
CA GLY A 143 8.15 1.80 -28.85
C GLY A 143 6.70 1.52 -28.46
N ASP A 144 6.41 0.25 -28.14
CA ASP A 144 5.06 -0.16 -27.73
C ASP A 144 4.79 0.21 -26.25
N VAL A 145 3.93 1.21 -26.06
CA VAL A 145 3.49 1.70 -24.75
C VAL A 145 2.10 1.19 -24.32
N SER A 146 1.52 0.25 -25.06
CA SER A 146 0.16 -0.25 -24.84
C SER A 146 -0.04 -0.82 -23.44
N SER A 147 0.90 -1.64 -22.95
CA SER A 147 0.89 -2.17 -21.58
C SER A 147 0.93 -1.07 -20.53
N LEU A 148 1.83 -0.09 -20.67
CA LEU A 148 1.94 1.04 -19.73
C LEU A 148 0.62 1.83 -19.63
N ARG A 149 -0.01 2.09 -20.78
CA ARG A 149 -1.32 2.75 -20.87
C ARG A 149 -2.44 1.92 -20.25
N ALA A 150 -2.44 0.60 -20.45
CA ALA A 150 -3.41 -0.29 -19.84
C ALA A 150 -3.34 -0.26 -18.31
N PHE A 151 -2.13 -0.26 -17.74
CA PHE A 151 -1.93 -0.17 -16.30
C PHE A 151 -2.30 1.20 -15.71
N GLN A 152 -2.12 2.30 -16.45
CA GLN A 152 -2.68 3.61 -16.05
C GLN A 152 -4.21 3.53 -15.91
N TRP A 153 -4.88 2.89 -16.86
CA TRP A 153 -6.33 2.69 -16.78
C TRP A 153 -6.74 1.80 -15.61
N VAL A 154 -5.96 0.76 -15.29
CA VAL A 154 -6.19 -0.06 -14.10
C VAL A 154 -6.09 0.80 -12.84
N ALA A 155 -5.03 1.60 -12.68
CA ALA A 155 -4.84 2.48 -11.53
C ALA A 155 -6.03 3.44 -11.34
N ILE A 156 -6.45 4.10 -12.42
CA ILE A 156 -7.59 5.04 -12.42
C ILE A 156 -8.89 4.31 -12.05
N ARG A 157 -9.16 3.14 -12.64
CA ARG A 157 -10.37 2.35 -12.35
C ARG A 157 -10.43 1.92 -10.89
N VAL A 158 -9.32 1.43 -10.34
CA VAL A 158 -9.24 1.03 -8.92
C VAL A 158 -9.52 2.23 -8.01
N ALA A 159 -8.90 3.38 -8.30
CA ALA A 159 -9.13 4.60 -7.53
C ALA A 159 -10.57 5.11 -7.64
N ALA A 160 -11.18 5.03 -8.83
CA ALA A 160 -12.56 5.41 -9.07
C ALA A 160 -13.54 4.49 -8.34
N ILE A 161 -13.38 3.17 -8.45
CA ILE A 161 -14.22 2.16 -7.78
C ILE A 161 -14.14 2.34 -6.26
N HIS A 162 -12.93 2.50 -5.71
CA HIS A 162 -12.78 2.75 -4.29
C HIS A 162 -13.42 4.09 -3.88
N GLY A 163 -13.34 5.11 -4.74
CA GLY A 163 -14.03 6.38 -4.55
C GLY A 163 -15.54 6.22 -4.47
N LEU A 164 -16.14 5.44 -5.37
CA LEU A 164 -17.58 5.13 -5.34
C LEU A 164 -17.97 4.40 -4.05
N VAL A 165 -17.16 3.46 -3.59
CA VAL A 165 -17.40 2.77 -2.30
C VAL A 165 -17.30 3.75 -1.13
N ALA A 166 -16.28 4.60 -1.09
CA ALA A 166 -16.10 5.60 -0.03
C ALA A 166 -17.25 6.64 -0.03
N LEU A 167 -17.69 7.09 -1.20
CA LEU A 167 -18.86 7.94 -1.38
C LEU A 167 -20.14 7.25 -0.89
N GLY A 168 -20.30 5.95 -1.16
CA GLY A 168 -21.41 5.15 -0.63
C GLY A 168 -21.49 5.21 0.90
N TYR A 169 -20.36 5.09 1.60
CA TYR A 169 -20.31 5.23 3.06
C TYR A 169 -20.57 6.65 3.56
N LEU A 170 -20.31 7.67 2.74
CA LEU A 170 -20.58 9.06 3.05
C LEU A 170 -22.07 9.40 2.90
N ILE A 171 -22.69 8.94 1.81
CA ILE A 171 -24.10 9.19 1.48
C ILE A 171 -25.03 8.32 2.34
N TRP A 172 -24.68 7.05 2.56
CA TRP A 172 -25.42 6.12 3.42
C TRP A 172 -24.57 5.67 4.63
N PRO A 173 -24.45 6.51 5.68
CA PRO A 173 -23.67 6.16 6.86
C PRO A 173 -24.31 4.96 7.59
N LYS A 174 -23.52 3.89 7.75
CA LYS A 174 -23.97 2.68 8.45
C LYS A 174 -24.33 3.00 9.90
N LYS A 175 -25.59 2.77 10.29
CA LYS A 175 -26.09 2.98 11.66
C LYS A 175 -25.57 1.87 12.59
N ALA A 176 -25.31 2.21 13.85
CA ALA A 176 -24.99 1.24 14.88
C ALA A 176 -26.26 0.41 15.22
N PRO A 177 -26.13 -0.88 15.59
CA PRO A 177 -27.25 -1.65 16.11
C PRO A 177 -27.81 -0.97 17.37
N ALA A 178 -29.14 -0.95 17.51
CA ALA A 178 -29.84 -0.17 18.54
C ALA A 178 -29.40 -0.46 19.99
N GLY A 179 -28.75 -1.59 20.28
CA GLY A 179 -28.31 -1.97 21.63
C GLY A 179 -26.89 -1.60 22.04
N THR A 180 -26.03 -1.04 21.15
CA THR A 180 -24.62 -0.79 21.52
C THR A 180 -24.44 0.46 22.40
N GLN A 181 -25.35 1.44 22.34
CA GLN A 181 -25.26 2.65 23.17
C GLN A 181 -25.72 2.39 24.62
N GLU A 182 -26.76 1.56 24.83
CA GLU A 182 -27.25 1.20 26.17
C GLU A 182 -26.24 0.38 26.97
N VAL A 183 -25.57 -0.59 26.34
CA VAL A 183 -24.56 -1.43 27.03
C VAL A 183 -23.34 -0.62 27.49
N THR A 184 -22.93 0.39 26.70
CA THR A 184 -21.78 1.24 27.06
C THR A 184 -22.16 2.23 28.18
N ALA A 185 -23.37 2.78 28.15
CA ALA A 185 -23.88 3.67 29.19
C ALA A 185 -24.18 2.95 30.52
N GLY A 186 -24.66 1.71 30.48
CA GLY A 186 -24.87 0.88 31.67
C GLY A 186 -23.56 0.54 32.39
N ARG A 187 -22.53 0.15 31.63
CA ARG A 187 -21.22 -0.21 32.18
C ARG A 187 -20.46 0.97 32.81
N GLN A 188 -20.60 2.18 32.23
CA GLN A 188 -20.02 3.39 32.82
C GLN A 188 -20.72 3.83 34.12
N LYS A 189 -22.02 3.60 34.26
CA LYS A 189 -22.75 3.88 35.52
C LYS A 189 -22.37 2.91 36.64
N GLU A 190 -22.14 1.64 36.32
CA GLU A 190 -21.77 0.61 37.29
C GLU A 190 -20.32 0.77 37.80
N GLU A 191 -19.40 1.23 36.94
CA GLU A 191 -18.02 1.57 37.31
C GLU A 191 -17.90 2.89 38.10
N ALA A 192 -18.84 3.82 37.95
CA ALA A 192 -18.86 5.09 38.70
C ALA A 192 -19.50 4.98 40.10
N HIS A 193 -20.11 3.84 40.42
CA HIS A 193 -20.80 3.59 41.70
C HIS A 193 -20.07 2.56 42.59
N ARG A 194 -18.89 2.09 42.16
CA ARG A 194 -17.94 1.32 42.97
C ARG A 194 -16.77 2.20 43.39
#